data_AF-A0A353UDU9-F1
#
_entry.id   AF-A0A353UDU9-F1
#
_cell.length_a   1.000
_cell.length_b   1.000
_cell.length_c   1.000
_cell.angle_alpha   90.00
_cell.angle_beta   90.00
_cell.angle_gamma   90.00
#
_symmetry.space_group_name_H-M   'P 1'
#
loop_
_entity.id
_entity.type
_entity.pdbx_description
1 polymer ?
#
loop_
_entity_poly.entity_id
_entity_poly.type
_entity_poly.pdbx_seq_one_letter_code
_entity_poly.pdbx_strand_id
1 'polypeptide(L)' 'MPKVEDNYENETICIKFCGVCPTYPGVKGELLFCARGKSSAPKQKSGCNCGLCDIWNKYDLTDFYYCIKGQAE' A
#
# COMPACT_ATOMS: atom_id res chain seq x y z
N MET A 1 -8.19 11.91 -4.34
CA MET A 1 -8.50 11.05 -3.16
C MET A 1 -7.96 11.69 -1.89
N PRO A 2 -8.41 11.34 -0.67
CA PRO A 2 -7.82 11.92 0.54
C PRO A 2 -6.37 11.47 0.72
N LYS A 3 -5.54 12.37 1.24
CA LYS A 3 -4.14 12.09 1.54
C LYS A 3 -4.05 11.11 2.71
N VAL A 4 -3.46 9.95 2.47
CA VAL A 4 -3.18 8.96 3.52
C VAL A 4 -2.08 9.51 4.43
N GLU A 5 -2.28 9.43 5.74
CA GLU A 5 -1.28 9.90 6.71
C GLU A 5 -0.11 8.92 6.83
N ASP A 6 1.09 9.47 6.93
CA ASP A 6 2.29 8.71 7.22
C ASP A 6 2.52 8.66 8.74
N ASN A 7 1.93 7.65 9.39
CA ASN A 7 1.97 7.48 10.84
C ASN A 7 2.09 5.99 11.25
N TYR A 8 2.44 5.74 12.51
CA TYR A 8 2.68 4.39 13.03
C TYR A 8 1.46 3.46 12.95
N GLU A 9 0.24 3.99 13.10
CA GLU A 9 -1.00 3.23 12.97
C GLU A 9 -1.14 2.68 11.54
N ASN A 10 -1.00 3.56 10.54
CA ASN A 10 -1.10 3.20 9.14
C ASN A 10 0.07 2.28 8.71
N GLU A 11 1.28 2.47 9.24
CA GLU A 11 2.38 1.52 9.02
C GLU A 11 2.03 0.10 9.52
N THR A 12 1.50 0.00 10.73
CA THR A 12 1.12 -1.28 11.35
C THR A 12 0.05 -1.99 10.53
N ILE A 13 -0.97 -1.25 10.08
CA ILE A 13 -1.99 -1.78 9.17
C ILE A 13 -1.34 -2.24 7.85
N CYS A 14 -0.46 -1.42 7.26
CA CYS A 14 0.23 -1.78 6.03
C CYS A 14 1.02 -3.09 6.16
N ILE A 15 1.75 -3.30 7.26
CA ILE A 15 2.49 -4.54 7.50
C ILE A 15 1.54 -5.74 7.53
N LYS A 16 0.40 -5.63 8.23
CA LYS A 16 -0.61 -6.69 8.33
C LYS A 16 -1.18 -7.11 6.97
N PHE A 17 -1.51 -6.16 6.10
CA PHE A 17 -2.19 -6.45 4.82
C PHE A 17 -1.26 -6.57 3.62
N CYS A 18 -0.27 -5.68 3.51
CA CYS A 18 0.70 -5.70 2.43
C CYS A 18 1.82 -6.72 2.68
N GLY A 19 2.20 -7.02 3.93
CA GLY A 19 3.28 -7.98 4.22
C GLY A 19 3.04 -9.39 3.68
N VAL A 20 1.78 -9.77 3.44
CA VAL A 20 1.36 -11.04 2.84
C VAL A 20 0.76 -10.87 1.43
N CYS A 21 0.82 -9.68 0.85
CA CYS A 21 0.25 -9.39 -0.45
C CYS A 21 1.11 -9.98 -1.58
N PRO A 22 0.52 -10.69 -2.58
CA PRO A 22 1.28 -11.29 -3.68
C PRO A 22 2.10 -10.30 -4.52
N THR A 23 1.71 -9.03 -4.56
CA THR A 23 2.43 -7.96 -5.29
C THR A 23 3.36 -7.14 -4.38
N TYR A 24 3.46 -7.46 -3.09
CA TYR A 24 4.34 -6.73 -2.17
C TYR A 24 5.81 -6.96 -2.54
N PRO A 25 6.63 -5.90 -2.63
CA PRO A 25 8.00 -6.01 -3.10
C PRO A 25 8.97 -6.69 -2.13
N GLY A 26 8.63 -6.78 -0.83
CA GLY A 26 9.52 -7.39 0.17
C GLY A 26 10.81 -6.63 0.43
N VAL A 27 10.93 -5.37 -0.03
CA VAL A 27 12.12 -4.54 0.16
C VAL A 27 12.12 -3.96 1.57
N LYS A 28 13.21 -4.19 2.31
CA LYS A 28 13.35 -3.71 3.69
C LYS A 28 13.24 -2.18 3.72
N GLY A 29 12.35 -1.67 4.57
CA GLY A 29 12.13 -0.23 4.74
C GLY A 29 11.13 0.37 3.76
N GLU A 30 10.67 -0.38 2.75
CA GLU A 30 9.62 0.07 1.84
C GLU A 30 8.26 -0.47 2.28
N LEU A 31 7.40 0.42 2.77
CA LEU A 31 6.03 0.12 3.15
C LEU A 31 5.15 1.36 2.97
N LEU A 32 3.85 1.21 3.22
CA LEU A 32 2.86 2.28 3.20
C LEU A 32 2.82 3.04 1.86
N PHE A 33 2.83 2.29 0.75
CA PHE A 33 2.97 2.88 -0.60
C PHE A 33 1.86 3.85 -0.98
N CYS A 34 0.64 3.67 -0.44
CA CYS A 34 -0.48 4.60 -0.63
C CYS A 34 -0.25 5.98 -0.02
N ALA A 35 0.67 6.11 0.95
CA ALA A 35 1.06 7.39 1.55
C ALA A 35 2.47 7.84 1.17
N ARG A 36 3.41 6.90 0.94
CA ARG A 36 4.84 7.17 0.74
C ARG A 36 5.30 7.19 -0.71
N GLY A 37 4.59 6.50 -1.60
CA GLY A 37 4.95 6.37 -3.01
C GLY A 37 5.26 4.93 -3.39
N LYS A 38 5.53 4.70 -4.68
CA LYS A 38 5.74 3.37 -5.24
C LYS A 38 7.13 2.82 -4.91
N SER A 39 7.25 1.50 -4.99
CA SER A 39 8.53 0.81 -5.02
C SER A 39 9.07 0.73 -6.45
N SER A 40 10.39 0.55 -6.58
CA SER A 40 11.03 0.22 -7.86
C SER A 40 11.11 -1.30 -8.13
N ALA A 41 10.84 -2.14 -7.13
CA ALA A 41 11.04 -3.59 -7.21
C ALA A 41 9.90 -4.42 -7.85
N PRO A 42 8.61 -4.14 -7.64
CA PRO A 42 7.55 -4.98 -8.19
C PRO A 42 7.38 -4.68 -9.68
N LYS A 43 7.73 -5.65 -10.53
CA LYS A 43 7.69 -5.50 -12.00
C LYS A 43 6.34 -5.84 -12.64
N GLN A 44 5.48 -6.57 -11.93
CA GLN A 44 4.18 -7.00 -12.43
C GLN A 44 3.14 -7.15 -11.32
N LYS A 45 1.86 -7.16 -11.70
CA LYS A 45 0.73 -7.41 -10.80
C LYS A 45 0.53 -8.92 -10.65
N SER A 46 0.52 -9.41 -9.41
CA SER A 46 0.27 -10.83 -9.08
C SER A 46 -0.94 -11.04 -8.15
N GLY A 47 -1.67 -9.95 -7.83
CA GLY A 47 -2.80 -9.87 -6.88
C GLY A 47 -2.58 -8.78 -5.82
N CYS A 48 -3.62 -8.02 -5.44
CA CYS A 48 -3.53 -7.03 -4.36
C CYS A 48 -4.54 -7.26 -3.24
N ASN A 49 -4.08 -7.13 -2.00
CA ASN A 49 -4.91 -7.05 -0.80
C ASN A 49 -5.47 -5.64 -0.52
N CYS A 50 -5.27 -4.69 -1.43
CA CYS A 50 -5.57 -3.27 -1.20
C CYS A 50 -7.04 -3.06 -0.80
N GLY A 51 -7.99 -3.67 -1.51
CA GLY A 51 -9.43 -3.56 -1.18
C GLY A 51 -9.88 -4.32 0.07
N LEU A 52 -8.96 -5.02 0.74
CA LEU A 52 -9.19 -5.65 2.05
C LEU A 52 -8.50 -4.89 3.18
N CYS A 53 -7.68 -3.88 2.85
CA CYS A 53 -6.83 -3.17 3.80
C CYS A 53 -7.63 -2.13 4.58
N ASP A 54 -7.44 -2.07 5.90
CA ASP A 54 -8.16 -1.10 6.74
C ASP A 54 -7.84 0.36 6.37
N ILE A 55 -6.64 0.66 5.82
CA ILE A 55 -6.30 2.00 5.30
C ILE A 55 -7.17 2.35 4.09
N TRP A 56 -7.42 1.38 3.21
CA TRP A 56 -8.21 1.60 2.01
C TRP A 56 -9.64 2.00 2.38
N ASN A 57 -10.23 1.31 3.36
CA ASN A 57 -11.55 1.64 3.89
C ASN A 57 -11.55 2.96 4.69
N LYS A 58 -10.57 3.18 5.58
CA LYS A 58 -10.47 4.38 6.43
C LYS A 58 -10.38 5.67 5.62
N TYR A 59 -9.76 5.63 4.45
CA TYR A 59 -9.55 6.77 3.57
C TYR A 59 -10.40 6.71 2.29
N ASP A 60 -11.40 5.83 2.21
CA ASP A 60 -12.26 5.67 1.02
C ASP A 60 -11.46 5.64 -0.29
N LEU A 61 -10.33 4.93 -0.28
CA LEU A 61 -9.47 4.83 -1.43
C LEU A 61 -10.20 4.04 -2.52
N THR A 62 -9.90 4.30 -3.79
CA THR A 62 -10.57 3.60 -4.90
C THR A 62 -9.59 2.84 -5.80
N ASP A 63 -8.30 3.16 -5.72
CA ASP A 63 -7.26 2.48 -6.50
C ASP A 63 -6.58 1.33 -5.73
N PHE A 64 -5.82 0.54 -6.47
CA PHE A 64 -5.11 -0.67 -6.06
C PHE A 64 -3.66 -0.61 -6.54
N TYR A 65 -2.83 -1.52 -6.04
CA TYR A 65 -1.43 -1.66 -6.43
C TYR A 65 -0.58 -0.39 -6.19
N TYR A 66 -0.77 0.29 -5.06
CA TYR A 66 0.02 1.47 -4.69
C TYR A 66 1.54 1.21 -4.68
N CYS A 67 1.97 -0.03 -4.40
CA CYS A 67 3.39 -0.42 -4.52
C CYS A 67 3.95 -0.30 -5.94
N ILE A 68 3.10 -0.24 -6.97
CA ILE A 68 3.46 -0.02 -8.38
C ILE A 68 3.05 1.39 -8.82
N LYS A 69 1.85 1.84 -8.44
CA LYS A 69 1.24 3.06 -8.97
C LYS A 69 1.77 4.34 -8.32
N GLY A 70 2.01 4.33 -7.01
CA GLY A 70 2.40 5.52 -6.26
C GLY A 70 1.46 5.80 -5.11
N GLN A 71 1.51 7.03 -4.59
CA GLN A 71 0.59 7.50 -3.56
C GLN A 71 -0.85 7.59 -4.10
N ALA A 72 -1.83 7.61 -3.19
CA ALA A 72 -3.20 7.96 -3.54
C ALA A 72 -3.28 9.45 -3.93
N GLU A 73 -3.77 9.74 -5.15
CA GLU A 73 -4.01 11.10 -5.67
C GLU A 73 -5.49 11.31 -6.06
#